data_AF-A0A0H2W829-F1
#
_entry.id   AF-A0A0H2W829-F1
#
_cell.length_a   1.000
_cell.length_b   1.000
_cell.length_c   1.000
_cell.angle_alpha   90.00
_cell.angle_beta   90.00
_cell.angle_gamma   90.00
#
_symmetry.space_group_name_H-M   'P 1'
#
loop_
_entity.id
_entity.type
_entity.pdbx_description
1 polymer ?
#
loop_
_entity_poly.entity_id
_entity_poly.type
_entity_poly.pdbx_seq_one_letter_code
_entity_poly.pdbx_strand_id
1 'polypeptide(L)'
;MLSEGDLESASVGTYSVAIFKNDTFLDFIAGGVFSRDGSIFQDNGKPRVEFTDINGDGNKELIVSQLTAGSGNYLRVDAFSLGPDSINKVLSIQSDTKSDYISLLKELCEICLPIDAPPH
;
A
#
# COMPACT_ATOMS: atom_id res chain seq x y z
N MET A 1 9.38 -5.88 -2.75
CA MET A 1 8.75 -7.22 -2.86
C MET A 1 7.41 -7.19 -2.14
N LEU A 2 6.40 -7.83 -2.71
CA LEU A 2 5.12 -8.09 -2.06
C LEU A 2 4.85 -9.59 -2.08
N SER A 3 4.28 -10.14 -1.01
CA SER A 3 3.88 -11.55 -0.92
C SER A 3 2.61 -11.69 -0.08
N GLU A 4 1.72 -12.60 -0.46
CA GLU A 4 0.63 -13.07 0.41
C GLU A 4 1.17 -14.14 1.38
N GLY A 5 0.46 -14.37 2.49
CA GLY A 5 0.84 -15.39 3.47
C GLY A 5 0.60 -16.81 2.95
N ASP A 6 1.51 -17.72 3.27
CA ASP A 6 1.39 -19.13 2.88
C ASP A 6 0.25 -19.83 3.62
N LEU A 7 -0.44 -20.74 2.93
CA LEU A 7 -1.55 -21.55 3.46
C LEU A 7 -2.74 -20.74 4.01
N GLU A 8 -2.86 -19.47 3.63
CA GLU A 8 -4.02 -18.63 3.96
C GLU A 8 -5.15 -18.79 2.93
N SER A 9 -6.35 -18.33 3.30
CA SER A 9 -7.46 -18.24 2.34
C SER A 9 -7.12 -17.26 1.22
N ALA A 10 -7.52 -17.58 0.00
CA ALA A 10 -7.42 -16.63 -1.12
C ALA A 10 -8.21 -15.33 -0.85
N SER A 11 -9.29 -15.41 -0.05
CA SER A 11 -10.16 -14.27 0.24
C SER A 11 -9.70 -13.38 1.40
N VAL A 12 -8.93 -13.90 2.35
CA VAL A 12 -8.58 -13.17 3.57
C VAL A 12 -7.29 -13.74 4.16
N GLY A 13 -6.47 -12.88 4.72
CA GLY A 13 -5.23 -13.30 5.35
C GLY A 13 -4.34 -12.11 5.65
N THR A 14 -3.08 -12.25 5.27
CA THR A 14 -2.04 -11.25 5.41
C THR A 14 -1.28 -11.08 4.10
N TYR A 15 -0.58 -9.96 4.01
CA TYR A 15 0.46 -9.75 3.02
C TYR A 15 1.66 -9.10 3.67
N SER A 16 2.84 -9.36 3.12
CA SER A 16 4.09 -8.75 3.52
C SER A 16 4.58 -7.77 2.46
N VAL A 17 5.18 -6.70 2.92
CA VAL A 17 5.93 -5.75 2.10
C VAL A 17 7.38 -5.80 2.57
N ALA A 18 8.31 -5.89 1.64
CA ALA A 18 9.74 -5.76 1.90
C ALA A 18 10.38 -4.81 0.89
N ILE A 19 11.10 -3.82 1.40
CA ILE A 19 11.81 -2.80 0.65
C ILE A 19 13.29 -3.13 0.68
N PHE A 20 13.92 -3.04 -0.50
CA PHE A 20 15.33 -3.31 -0.70
C PHE A 20 15.98 -2.12 -1.40
N LYS A 21 17.26 -1.90 -1.15
CA LYS A 21 18.02 -0.80 -1.77
C LYS A 21 18.18 -0.96 -3.28
N ASN A 22 18.16 -2.20 -3.77
CA ASN A 22 18.37 -2.56 -5.15
C ASN A 22 17.59 -3.83 -5.52
N ASP A 23 17.62 -4.16 -6.80
CA ASP A 23 16.96 -5.31 -7.42
C ASP A 23 17.69 -6.65 -7.20
N THR A 24 18.84 -6.65 -6.52
CA THR A 24 19.52 -7.89 -6.10
C THR A 24 18.82 -8.53 -4.89
N PHE A 25 17.95 -7.79 -4.22
CA PHE A 25 17.22 -8.20 -3.00
C PHE A 25 18.13 -8.61 -1.84
N LEU A 26 19.43 -8.23 -1.87
CA LEU A 26 20.38 -8.55 -0.79
C LEU A 26 20.37 -7.49 0.32
N ASP A 27 20.10 -6.24 -0.03
CA ASP A 27 20.15 -5.10 0.88
C ASP A 27 18.74 -4.75 1.38
N PHE A 28 18.26 -5.50 2.38
CA PHE A 28 16.98 -5.21 3.04
C PHE A 28 17.04 -3.88 3.79
N ILE A 29 15.99 -3.06 3.61
CA ILE A 29 15.83 -1.76 4.27
C ILE A 29 14.75 -1.86 5.35
N ALA A 30 13.53 -2.20 4.94
CA ALA A 30 12.37 -2.19 5.82
C ALA A 30 11.30 -3.17 5.33
N GLY A 31 10.43 -3.60 6.23
CA GLY A 31 9.31 -4.46 5.88
C GLY A 31 8.25 -4.53 6.96
N GLY A 32 7.09 -5.04 6.60
CA GLY A 32 5.94 -5.16 7.47
C GLY A 32 4.96 -6.22 6.99
N VAL A 33 4.13 -6.70 7.91
CA VAL A 33 3.04 -7.64 7.64
C VAL A 33 1.72 -6.95 7.96
N PHE A 34 0.78 -7.00 7.03
CA PHE A 34 -0.49 -6.29 7.10
C PHE A 34 -1.65 -7.22 6.78
N SER A 35 -2.82 -6.95 7.35
CA SER A 35 -4.04 -7.71 7.05
C SER A 35 -4.48 -7.51 5.60
N ARG A 36 -4.96 -8.59 4.99
CA ARG A 36 -5.45 -8.67 3.63
C ARG A 36 -6.92 -9.06 3.59
N ASP A 37 -7.69 -8.34 2.79
CA ASP A 37 -9.08 -8.64 2.44
C ASP A 37 -9.21 -8.64 0.91
N GLY A 38 -9.09 -9.81 0.31
CA GLY A 38 -9.00 -10.00 -1.14
C GLY A 38 -7.58 -10.14 -1.68
N SER A 39 -7.38 -10.08 -3.00
CA SER A 39 -6.05 -10.31 -3.60
C SER A 39 -5.27 -9.02 -3.81
N ILE A 40 -3.98 -9.03 -3.47
CA ILE A 40 -3.04 -7.94 -3.81
C ILE A 40 -2.41 -8.10 -5.20
N PHE A 41 -2.76 -9.16 -5.92
CA PHE A 41 -2.29 -9.43 -7.27
C PHE A 41 -3.43 -9.29 -8.29
N GLN A 42 -3.05 -8.95 -9.51
CA GLN A 42 -3.91 -9.01 -10.69
C GLN A 42 -3.94 -10.44 -11.24
N ASP A 43 -4.89 -10.74 -12.11
CA ASP A 43 -5.02 -12.07 -12.73
C ASP A 43 -3.78 -12.48 -13.54
N ASN A 44 -2.98 -11.51 -13.98
CA ASN A 44 -1.71 -11.72 -14.67
C ASN A 44 -0.50 -11.90 -13.73
N GLY A 45 -0.74 -12.01 -12.41
CA GLY A 45 0.28 -12.16 -11.38
C GLY A 45 1.04 -10.88 -11.02
N LYS A 46 0.72 -9.73 -11.64
CA LYS A 46 1.36 -8.45 -11.27
C LYS A 46 0.77 -7.91 -9.97
N PRO A 47 1.59 -7.34 -9.07
CA PRO A 47 1.09 -6.71 -7.87
C PRO A 47 0.23 -5.48 -8.22
N ARG A 48 -0.78 -5.23 -7.41
CA ARG A 48 -1.68 -4.07 -7.50
C ARG A 48 -1.11 -2.89 -6.71
N VAL A 49 0.00 -2.35 -7.18
CA VAL A 49 0.77 -1.32 -6.48
C VAL A 49 1.08 -0.11 -7.34
N GLU A 50 1.17 1.04 -6.69
CA GLU A 50 1.57 2.31 -7.28
C GLU A 50 2.46 3.09 -6.29
N PHE A 51 3.33 3.96 -6.82
CA PHE A 51 4.07 4.93 -6.01
C PHE A 51 3.64 6.34 -6.39
N THR A 52 2.97 7.02 -5.46
CA THR A 52 2.40 8.35 -5.68
C THR A 52 2.51 9.17 -4.42
N ASP A 53 2.93 10.43 -4.60
CA ASP A 53 2.91 11.45 -3.55
C ASP A 53 1.44 11.84 -3.32
N ILE A 54 0.92 11.45 -2.14
CA ILE A 54 -0.46 11.72 -1.72
C ILE A 54 -0.56 12.81 -0.66
N ASN A 55 0.55 13.21 -0.03
CA ASN A 55 0.57 14.21 1.05
C ASN A 55 1.21 15.56 0.63
N GLY A 56 1.81 15.63 -0.56
CA GLY A 56 2.45 16.82 -1.12
C GLY A 56 3.87 17.11 -0.60
N ASP A 57 4.51 16.16 0.09
CA ASP A 57 5.85 16.37 0.67
C ASP A 57 7.00 16.11 -0.32
N GLY A 58 6.68 15.64 -1.54
CA GLY A 58 7.63 15.33 -2.61
C GLY A 58 8.20 13.91 -2.56
N ASN A 59 8.00 13.16 -1.47
CA ASN A 59 8.24 11.72 -1.41
C ASN A 59 6.98 10.99 -1.86
N LYS A 60 7.18 9.78 -2.40
CA LYS A 60 6.07 8.95 -2.86
C LYS A 60 5.71 7.92 -1.81
N GLU A 61 4.43 7.83 -1.49
CA GLU A 61 3.88 6.72 -0.73
C GLU A 61 3.78 5.46 -1.59
N LEU A 62 3.92 4.30 -0.95
CA LEU A 62 3.53 3.03 -1.55
C LEU A 62 2.03 2.83 -1.36
N ILE A 63 1.32 2.70 -2.47
CA ILE A 63 -0.11 2.39 -2.50
C ILE A 63 -0.28 0.92 -2.85
N VAL A 64 -0.99 0.16 -2.01
CA VAL A 64 -1.31 -1.25 -2.23
C VAL A 64 -2.82 -1.41 -2.27
N SER A 65 -3.36 -1.87 -3.40
CA SER A 65 -4.79 -2.15 -3.54
C SER A 65 -5.08 -3.65 -3.49
N GLN A 66 -6.18 -4.00 -2.86
CA GLN A 66 -6.62 -5.37 -2.59
C GLN A 66 -8.00 -5.53 -3.20
N LEU A 67 -8.16 -6.44 -4.16
CA LEU A 67 -9.45 -6.74 -4.76
C LEU A 67 -10.21 -7.73 -3.88
N THR A 68 -11.24 -7.24 -3.19
CA THR A 68 -12.07 -8.02 -2.27
C THR A 68 -12.67 -9.26 -2.95
N ALA A 69 -12.74 -10.36 -2.20
CA ALA A 69 -13.37 -11.58 -2.69
C ALA A 69 -14.90 -11.44 -2.58
N GLY A 70 -15.54 -10.94 -3.63
CA GLY A 70 -16.98 -10.76 -3.70
C GLY A 70 -17.44 -10.20 -5.05
N SER A 71 -18.74 -10.28 -5.34
CA SER A 71 -19.31 -9.80 -6.61
C SER A 71 -19.30 -8.27 -6.75
N GLY A 72 -19.03 -7.54 -5.67
CA GLY A 72 -19.04 -6.08 -5.64
C GLY A 72 -17.82 -5.41 -6.29
N ASN A 73 -16.74 -6.16 -6.55
CA ASN A 73 -15.48 -5.63 -7.12
C ASN A 73 -14.98 -4.37 -6.37
N TYR A 74 -14.99 -4.44 -5.03
CA TYR A 74 -14.45 -3.38 -4.18
C TYR A 74 -12.93 -3.53 -4.04
N LEU A 75 -12.27 -2.38 -3.92
CA LEU A 75 -10.87 -2.25 -3.57
C LEU A 75 -10.75 -1.80 -2.12
N ARG A 76 -9.97 -2.53 -1.33
CA ARG A 76 -9.35 -1.95 -0.14
C ARG A 76 -8.00 -1.37 -0.55
N VAL A 77 -7.70 -0.14 -0.18
CA VAL A 77 -6.46 0.52 -0.59
C VAL A 77 -5.73 0.99 0.66
N ASP A 78 -4.53 0.46 0.87
CA ASP A 78 -3.61 0.89 1.92
C ASP A 78 -2.56 1.82 1.33
N ALA A 79 -2.27 2.93 2.03
CA ALA A 79 -1.17 3.83 1.72
C ALA A 79 -0.10 3.75 2.82
N PHE A 80 1.16 3.70 2.39
CA PHE A 80 2.31 3.56 3.27
C PHE A 80 3.32 4.67 3.03
N SER A 81 3.72 5.36 4.10
CA SER A 81 4.89 6.22 4.08
C SER A 81 6.16 5.38 4.23
N LEU A 82 7.18 5.77 3.47
CA LEU A 82 8.47 5.10 3.43
C LEU A 82 9.53 6.01 4.05
N GLY A 83 10.03 5.62 5.22
CA GLY A 83 11.17 6.27 5.86
C GLY A 83 12.49 5.59 5.46
N PRO A 84 13.63 6.12 5.93
CA PRO A 84 14.96 5.55 5.63
C PRO A 84 15.06 4.06 5.95
N ASP A 85 14.50 3.61 7.08
CA ASP A 85 14.54 2.23 7.57
C ASP A 85 13.16 1.76 8.09
N SER A 86 12.07 2.36 7.62
CA SER A 86 10.73 2.07 8.14
C SER A 86 9.65 2.11 7.07
N ILE A 87 8.61 1.29 7.23
CA ILE A 87 7.36 1.37 6.48
C ILE A 87 6.21 1.56 7.47
N ASN A 88 5.41 2.61 7.29
CA ASN A 88 4.29 2.91 8.18
C ASN A 88 3.01 3.04 7.37
N LYS A 89 1.95 2.32 7.76
CA LYS A 89 0.64 2.50 7.15
C LYS A 89 0.05 3.83 7.64
N VAL A 90 -0.17 4.76 6.73
CA VAL A 90 -0.70 6.09 7.05
C VAL A 90 -2.21 6.18 6.85
N LEU A 91 -2.74 5.43 5.88
CA LEU A 91 -4.16 5.47 5.54
C LEU A 91 -4.64 4.13 4.97
N SER A 92 -5.91 3.82 5.18
CA SER A 92 -6.59 2.66 4.59
C SER A 92 -8.01 3.08 4.22
N ILE A 93 -8.39 2.92 2.95
CA ILE A 93 -9.72 3.29 2.45
C ILE A 93 -10.39 2.10 1.76
N GLN A 94 -11.71 2.20 1.59
CA GLN A 94 -12.47 1.35 0.68
C GLN A 94 -12.91 2.18 -0.52
N SER A 95 -12.82 1.59 -1.71
CA SER A 95 -13.21 2.18 -2.99
C SER A 95 -13.84 1.09 -3.86
N ASP A 96 -14.43 1.46 -4.99
CA ASP A 96 -14.69 0.53 -6.09
C ASP A 96 -13.55 0.57 -7.13
N THR A 97 -13.61 -0.33 -8.11
CA THR A 97 -12.63 -0.45 -9.21
C THR A 97 -12.73 0.63 -10.30
N LYS A 98 -13.75 1.50 -10.26
CA LYS A 98 -13.99 2.55 -11.27
C LYS A 98 -13.62 3.94 -10.75
N SER A 99 -13.61 4.11 -9.45
CA SER A 99 -13.34 5.36 -8.76
C SER A 99 -11.85 5.71 -8.78
N ASP A 100 -11.54 6.99 -8.90
CA ASP A 100 -10.19 7.51 -8.72
C ASP A 100 -9.84 7.56 -7.22
N TYR A 101 -9.41 6.43 -6.69
CA TYR A 101 -9.03 6.30 -5.29
C TYR A 101 -7.75 7.11 -4.96
N ILE A 102 -6.93 7.49 -5.94
CA ILE A 102 -5.75 8.33 -5.71
C ILE A 102 -6.18 9.75 -5.32
N SER A 103 -7.17 10.31 -6.01
CA SER A 103 -7.74 11.61 -5.63
C SER A 103 -8.35 11.58 -4.23
N LEU A 104 -9.07 10.50 -3.89
CA LEU A 104 -9.62 10.31 -2.55
C LEU A 104 -8.53 10.16 -1.47
N LEU A 105 -7.46 9.42 -1.76
CA LEU A 105 -6.31 9.33 -0.85
C LEU A 105 -5.72 10.71 -0.62
N LYS A 106 -5.50 11.52 -1.67
CA LYS A 106 -4.97 12.89 -1.54
C LYS A 106 -5.84 13.78 -0.67
N GLU A 107 -7.16 13.76 -0.89
CA GLU A 107 -8.13 14.52 -0.09
C GLU A 107 -8.06 14.14 1.39
N LEU A 108 -7.97 12.84 1.70
CA LEU A 108 -7.91 12.35 3.07
C LEU A 108 -6.53 12.50 3.72
N CYS A 109 -5.47 12.63 2.92
CA CYS A 109 -4.08 12.64 3.35
C CYS A 109 -3.55 14.05 3.69
N GLU A 110 -4.32 15.12 3.50
CA GLU A 110 -3.99 16.47 3.99
C GLU A 110 -3.72 16.51 5.52
N ILE A 111 -4.18 15.50 6.27
CA ILE A 111 -4.01 15.37 7.74
C ILE A 111 -2.92 14.32 8.10
N CYS A 112 -2.37 13.60 7.11
CA CYS A 112 -1.38 12.54 7.33
C CYS A 112 0.07 13.03 7.31
N LEU A 113 0.29 14.34 7.36
CA LEU A 113 1.64 14.90 7.49
C LEU A 113 2.34 14.31 8.73
N PRO A 114 3.65 13.96 8.63
CA PRO A 114 4.43 13.67 9.81
C PRO A 114 4.36 14.88 10.75
N ILE A 115 4.21 14.63 12.04
CA ILE A 115 4.07 15.64 13.11
C ILE A 115 5.28 16.60 13.20
N ASP A 116 6.34 16.39 12.40
CA ASP A 116 7.64 17.08 12.49
C ASP A 116 8.18 17.67 11.17
N ALA A 117 7.34 18.23 10.29
CA ALA A 117 7.86 19.08 9.21
C ALA A 117 8.22 20.48 9.76
N PRO A 118 9.49 20.95 9.70
CA PRO A 118 9.85 22.27 10.19
C PRO A 118 9.27 23.35 9.26
N PRO A 119 8.82 24.50 9.82
CA PRO A 119 8.28 25.58 9.01
C PRO A 119 9.38 26.20 8.13
N HIS A 120 9.04 26.45 6.86
CA HIS A 120 9.85 27.19 5.89
C HIS A 120 10.11 28.63 6.31
#